data_AF-A0AA97DEU7-F1
#
_entry.id   AF-A0AA97DEU7-F1
#
_cell.length_a   1.000
_cell.length_b   1.000
_cell.length_c   1.000
_cell.angle_alpha   90.00
_cell.angle_beta   90.00
_cell.angle_gamma   90.00
#
_symmetry.space_group_name_H-M   'P 1'
#
loop_
_entity.id
_entity.type
_entity.pdbx_description
1 polymer ?
#
loop_
_entity_poly.entity_id
_entity_poly.type
_entity_poly.pdbx_seq_one_letter_code
_entity_poly.pdbx_strand_id
1 'polypeptide(L)'
;MTFTQWLLFFLTIQLIHFLGTWKLYVKAGRKPWEAIVPIYNGIVLMQIINRPKWWVILLFIPVVNLLMFPVIWIETIRTFGYYKKIDSLLVILTFGLYIFYVNFNPNPNYNAGRSIKPQSELGEWISSITFAIVAATLVHTYFMQPFTIPSSSLEKSLLIGDFLFVSKFHYGARIPSTVIAAPMVHDTIPVPFTGKNFGSYLSKPQLPPLRFGVPKNKK
;
A
#
# COMPACT_ATOMS: atom_id res chain seq x y z
N MET A 1 -4.48 5.15 -19.75
CA MET A 1 -3.04 5.15 -20.11
C MET A 1 -2.76 3.99 -21.03
N THR A 2 -1.94 4.18 -22.06
CA THR A 2 -1.49 3.08 -22.94
C THR A 2 -0.53 2.15 -22.18
N PHE A 3 -0.30 0.95 -22.70
CA PHE A 3 0.66 0.00 -22.11
C PHE A 3 2.05 0.64 -21.96
N THR A 4 2.50 1.40 -22.97
CA THR A 4 3.76 2.13 -22.94
C THR A 4 3.83 3.16 -21.81
N GLN A 5 2.74 3.89 -21.54
CA GLN A 5 2.69 4.84 -20.43
C GLN A 5 2.78 4.15 -19.08
N TRP A 6 2.12 3.00 -18.90
CA TRP A 6 2.24 2.18 -17.68
C TRP A 6 3.66 1.65 -17.48
N LEU A 7 4.30 1.18 -18.56
CA LEU A 7 5.68 0.71 -18.51
C LEU A 7 6.64 1.84 -18.12
N LEU A 8 6.51 3.02 -18.75
CA LEU A 8 7.32 4.19 -18.41
C LEU A 8 7.11 4.63 -16.96
N PHE A 9 5.87 4.70 -16.50
CA PHE A 9 5.54 5.04 -15.12
C PHE A 9 6.19 4.07 -14.12
N PHE A 10 6.11 2.76 -14.38
CA PHE A 10 6.76 1.75 -13.55
C PHE A 10 8.29 1.89 -13.53
N LEU A 11 8.91 2.12 -14.69
CA LEU A 11 10.35 2.35 -14.80
C LEU A 11 10.79 3.61 -14.06
N THR A 12 10.01 4.70 -14.12
CA THR A 12 10.28 5.93 -13.37
C THR A 12 10.24 5.68 -11.87
N ILE A 13 9.24 4.95 -11.36
CA ILE A 13 9.17 4.59 -9.94
C ILE A 13 10.38 3.75 -9.52
N GLN A 14 10.78 2.78 -10.35
CA GLN A 14 11.96 1.97 -10.05
C GLN A 14 13.25 2.78 -10.06
N LEU A 15 13.40 3.73 -10.98
CA LEU A 15 14.53 4.63 -11.02
C LEU A 15 14.60 5.50 -9.75
N ILE A 16 13.46 6.07 -9.32
CA ILE A 16 13.37 6.84 -8.08
C ILE A 16 13.75 5.98 -6.88
N HIS A 17 13.20 4.77 -6.77
CA HIS A 17 13.53 3.83 -5.69
C HIS A 17 15.03 3.48 -5.68
N PHE A 18 15.61 3.19 -6.84
CA PHE A 18 17.04 2.89 -7.00
C PHE A 18 17.92 4.06 -6.53
N LEU A 19 17.68 5.27 -7.05
CA LEU A 19 18.44 6.47 -6.67
C LEU A 19 18.33 6.77 -5.17
N GLY A 20 17.16 6.50 -4.59
CA GLY A 20 16.88 6.68 -3.17
C GLY A 20 17.53 5.64 -2.25
N THR A 21 17.92 4.46 -2.74
CA THR A 21 18.31 3.33 -1.85
C THR A 21 19.66 2.69 -2.16
N TRP A 22 20.24 2.86 -3.35
CA TRP A 22 21.46 2.16 -3.75
C TRP A 22 22.67 2.33 -2.80
N LYS A 23 22.89 3.51 -2.19
CA LYS A 23 23.99 3.71 -1.22
C LYS A 23 23.68 3.03 0.12
N LEU A 24 22.41 2.96 0.51
CA LEU A 24 21.98 2.19 1.67
C LEU A 24 22.31 0.70 1.50
N TYR A 25 22.14 0.16 0.28
CA TYR A 25 22.51 -1.23 -0.02
C TYR A 25 24.02 -1.43 0.11
N VAL A 26 24.83 -0.54 -0.47
CA VAL A 26 26.30 -0.59 -0.32
C VAL A 26 26.73 -0.56 1.14
N LYS A 27 26.10 0.31 1.95
CA LYS A 27 26.36 0.39 3.40
C LYS A 27 25.93 -0.86 4.17
N ALA A 28 24.95 -1.59 3.67
CA ALA A 28 24.55 -2.88 4.20
C ALA A 28 25.38 -4.06 3.67
N GLY A 29 26.49 -3.80 2.97
CA GLY A 29 27.36 -4.84 2.39
C GLY A 29 26.78 -5.52 1.15
N ARG A 30 25.79 -4.90 0.50
CA ARG A 30 25.13 -5.38 -0.72
C ARG A 30 25.65 -4.67 -1.97
N LYS A 31 25.47 -5.28 -3.15
CA LYS A 31 25.93 -4.68 -4.41
C LYS A 31 24.91 -3.62 -4.88
N PRO A 32 25.33 -2.49 -5.48
CA PRO A 32 24.41 -1.43 -5.90
C PRO A 32 23.34 -1.90 -6.89
N TRP A 33 23.70 -2.79 -7.82
CA TRP A 33 22.78 -3.31 -8.84
C TRP A 33 21.62 -4.11 -8.21
N GLU A 34 21.77 -4.62 -6.98
CA GLU A 34 20.69 -5.34 -6.30
C GLU A 34 19.50 -4.42 -6.00
N ALA A 35 19.70 -3.10 -5.96
CA ALA A 35 18.64 -2.11 -5.76
C ALA A 35 17.83 -1.80 -7.03
N ILE A 36 18.34 -2.11 -8.23
CA ILE A 36 17.70 -1.76 -9.52
C ILE A 36 16.76 -2.83 -10.04
N VAL A 37 17.07 -4.11 -9.79
CA VAL A 37 16.30 -5.23 -10.34
C VAL A 37 14.94 -5.30 -9.61
N PRO A 38 13.80 -5.13 -10.31
CA PRO A 38 12.49 -5.19 -9.68
C PRO A 38 12.27 -6.52 -8.98
N ILE A 39 11.50 -6.52 -7.89
CA ILE A 39 11.23 -7.68 -7.02
C ILE A 39 12.46 -8.11 -6.21
N TYR A 40 13.60 -8.33 -6.88
CA TYR A 40 14.85 -8.70 -6.20
C TYR A 40 15.30 -7.59 -5.24
N ASN A 41 15.17 -6.33 -5.63
CA ASN A 41 15.41 -5.20 -4.75
C ASN A 41 14.54 -5.26 -3.49
N GLY A 42 13.24 -5.55 -3.62
CA GLY A 42 12.34 -5.76 -2.49
C GLY A 42 12.82 -6.88 -1.57
N ILE A 43 13.25 -8.01 -2.11
CA ILE A 43 13.74 -9.16 -1.33
C ILE A 43 15.01 -8.80 -0.55
N VAL A 44 15.97 -8.15 -1.20
CA VAL A 44 17.23 -7.71 -0.57
C VAL A 44 16.96 -6.64 0.48
N LEU A 45 16.04 -5.69 0.21
CA LEU A 45 15.63 -4.69 1.18
C LEU A 45 15.05 -5.34 2.44
N MET A 46 14.19 -6.35 2.30
CA MET A 46 13.65 -7.09 3.46
C MET A 46 14.76 -7.73 4.30
N GLN A 47 15.81 -8.26 3.66
CA GLN A 47 16.97 -8.79 4.37
C GLN A 47 17.75 -7.70 5.10
N ILE A 48 17.94 -6.53 4.47
CA ILE A 48 18.64 -5.38 5.07
C ILE A 48 17.93 -4.93 6.35
N ILE A 49 16.59 -4.83 6.33
CA ILE A 49 15.76 -4.35 7.46
C ILE A 49 15.34 -5.47 8.44
N ASN A 50 15.90 -6.67 8.31
CA ASN A 50 15.59 -7.83 9.15
C ASN A 50 14.07 -8.16 9.19
N ARG A 51 13.42 -8.25 8.02
CA ARG A 51 12.01 -8.63 7.85
C ARG A 51 11.85 -9.86 6.96
N PRO A 52 10.72 -10.59 7.07
CA PRO A 52 10.49 -11.77 6.24
C PRO A 52 10.43 -11.42 4.74
N LYS A 53 11.12 -12.20 3.91
CA LYS A 53 11.16 -11.99 2.44
C LYS A 53 9.77 -12.03 1.79
N TRP A 54 8.84 -12.78 2.37
CA TRP A 54 7.48 -12.91 1.84
C TRP A 54 6.67 -11.60 1.90
N TRP A 55 7.09 -10.62 2.71
CA TRP A 55 6.46 -9.29 2.74
C TRP A 55 6.48 -8.59 1.38
N VAL A 56 7.42 -8.96 0.50
CA VAL A 56 7.47 -8.47 -0.89
C VAL A 56 6.17 -8.77 -1.63
N ILE A 57 5.54 -9.92 -1.38
CA ILE A 57 4.26 -10.30 -2.01
C ILE A 57 3.16 -9.30 -1.61
N LEU A 58 3.14 -8.83 -0.36
CA LEU A 58 2.13 -7.89 0.13
C LEU A 58 2.19 -6.53 -0.61
N LEU A 59 3.34 -6.17 -1.19
CA LEU A 59 3.51 -4.92 -1.95
C LEU A 59 2.82 -4.95 -3.31
N PHE A 60 2.49 -6.13 -3.81
CA PHE A 60 1.77 -6.30 -5.06
C PHE A 60 0.26 -6.51 -4.85
N ILE A 61 -0.19 -6.60 -3.60
CA ILE A 61 -1.61 -6.70 -3.26
C ILE A 61 -2.18 -5.27 -3.13
N PRO A 62 -3.12 -4.85 -4.00
CA PRO A 62 -3.76 -3.54 -3.90
C PRO A 62 -4.36 -3.30 -2.51
N VAL A 63 -4.40 -2.02 -2.08
CA VAL A 63 -4.83 -1.57 -0.74
C VAL A 63 -3.85 -1.96 0.36
N VAL A 64 -3.44 -3.22 0.42
CA VAL A 64 -2.44 -3.70 1.39
C VAL A 64 -1.08 -3.05 1.13
N ASN A 65 -0.70 -2.89 -0.13
CA ASN A 65 0.53 -2.21 -0.52
C ASN A 65 0.62 -0.77 0.03
N LEU A 66 -0.48 -0.02 0.04
CA LEU A 66 -0.56 1.35 0.57
C LEU A 66 -0.26 1.41 2.08
N LEU A 67 -0.60 0.36 2.83
CA LEU A 67 -0.26 0.24 4.25
C LEU A 67 1.18 -0.22 4.45
N MET A 68 1.65 -1.16 3.61
CA MET A 68 2.98 -1.76 3.74
C MET A 68 4.11 -0.81 3.34
N PHE A 69 3.91 0.07 2.35
CA PHE A 69 4.94 1.03 1.93
C PHE A 69 5.39 1.96 3.07
N PRO A 70 4.49 2.67 3.80
CA PRO A 70 4.86 3.45 4.98
C PRO A 70 5.61 2.65 6.04
N VAL A 71 5.16 1.42 6.33
CA VAL A 71 5.81 0.54 7.31
C VAL A 71 7.25 0.24 6.89
N ILE A 72 7.46 -0.15 5.63
CA ILE A 72 8.81 -0.46 5.11
C ILE A 72 9.69 0.79 5.07
N TRP A 73 9.16 1.95 4.70
CA TRP A 73 9.91 3.20 4.70
C TRP A 73 10.39 3.57 6.10
N ILE A 74 9.49 3.48 7.09
CA ILE A 74 9.81 3.72 8.49
C ILE A 74 10.89 2.74 8.97
N GLU A 75 10.75 1.44 8.69
CA GLU A 75 11.73 0.42 9.08
C GLU A 75 13.09 0.61 8.38
N THR A 76 13.09 1.09 7.14
CA THR A 76 14.32 1.38 6.39
C THR A 76 15.13 2.47 7.10
N ILE A 77 14.57 3.66 7.31
CA ILE A 77 15.29 4.77 7.97
C ILE A 77 15.77 4.39 9.38
N ARG A 78 14.95 3.61 10.08
CA ARG A 78 15.18 3.08 11.41
C ARG A 78 16.34 2.09 11.49
N THR A 79 16.56 1.31 10.44
CA THR A 79 17.70 0.38 10.33
C THR A 79 19.02 1.13 10.11
N PHE A 80 18.94 2.34 9.54
CA PHE A 80 20.07 3.23 9.28
C PHE A 80 20.30 4.31 10.35
N GLY A 81 19.71 4.13 11.55
CA GLY A 81 20.00 4.96 12.71
C GLY A 81 19.02 6.11 12.99
N TYR A 82 17.94 6.24 12.21
CA TYR A 82 16.95 7.31 12.36
C TYR A 82 15.73 6.83 13.18
N TYR A 83 15.79 7.01 14.49
CA TYR A 83 14.79 6.51 15.43
C TYR A 83 13.76 7.56 15.87
N LYS A 84 13.95 8.84 15.53
CA LYS A 84 13.10 9.90 16.08
C LYS A 84 11.71 9.84 15.45
N LYS A 85 10.69 10.25 16.23
CA LYS A 85 9.30 10.35 15.75
C LYS A 85 9.18 11.29 14.55
N ILE A 86 9.97 12.36 14.54
CA ILE A 86 10.02 13.31 13.42
C ILE A 86 10.51 12.65 12.13
N ASP A 87 11.53 11.78 12.19
CA ASP A 87 12.04 11.07 11.02
C ASP A 87 10.97 10.12 10.45
N SER A 88 10.22 9.45 11.35
CA SER A 88 9.09 8.59 10.97
C SER A 88 7.94 9.38 10.33
N LEU A 89 7.66 10.59 10.83
CA LEU A 89 6.64 11.47 10.26
C LEU A 89 7.06 12.02 8.90
N LEU A 90 8.30 12.49 8.79
CA LEU A 90 8.86 13.06 7.55
C LEU A 90 8.86 12.03 6.42
N VAL A 91 9.24 10.77 6.70
CA VAL A 91 9.24 9.75 5.66
C VAL A 91 7.83 9.40 5.16
N ILE A 92 6.82 9.44 6.03
CA ILE A 92 5.43 9.22 5.62
C ILE A 92 4.92 10.41 4.79
N LEU A 93 5.08 11.64 5.30
CA LEU A 93 4.58 12.85 4.64
C LEU A 93 5.24 13.11 3.29
N THR A 94 6.51 12.73 3.14
CA THR A 94 7.25 12.85 1.88
C THR A 94 7.06 11.66 0.95
N PHE A 95 6.16 10.73 1.27
CA PHE A 95 5.93 9.50 0.50
C PHE A 95 7.23 8.72 0.21
N GLY A 96 8.09 8.58 1.22
CA GLY A 96 9.36 7.87 1.11
C GLY A 96 10.53 8.69 0.59
N LEU A 97 10.33 9.93 0.10
CA LEU A 97 11.43 10.75 -0.42
C LEU A 97 12.47 11.12 0.65
N TYR A 98 12.09 11.15 1.93
CA TYR A 98 13.05 11.33 3.04
C TYR A 98 14.15 10.25 3.07
N ILE A 99 13.93 9.07 2.47
CA ILE A 99 14.97 8.03 2.33
C ILE A 99 16.17 8.54 1.51
N PHE A 100 15.96 9.46 0.56
CA PHE A 100 17.06 10.09 -0.17
C PHE A 100 18.00 10.83 0.77
N TYR A 101 17.47 11.60 1.73
CA TYR A 101 18.28 12.29 2.71
C TYR A 101 19.15 11.32 3.53
N VAL A 102 18.58 10.19 3.96
CA VAL A 102 19.29 9.13 4.68
C VAL A 102 20.35 8.46 3.79
N ASN A 103 20.03 8.19 2.52
CA ASN A 103 20.90 7.55 1.55
C ASN A 103 22.16 8.37 1.24
N PHE A 104 22.01 9.69 1.12
CA PHE A 104 23.12 10.61 0.83
C PHE A 104 23.88 11.09 2.06
N ASN A 105 23.39 10.85 3.28
CA ASN A 105 24.16 11.13 4.49
C ASN A 105 25.49 10.35 4.46
N PRO A 106 26.66 10.96 4.72
CA PRO A 106 27.95 10.26 4.75
C PRO A 106 28.00 9.10 5.75
N ASN A 107 27.46 9.24 6.97
CA ASN A 107 27.66 8.25 8.07
C ASN A 107 26.35 7.75 8.72
N PRO A 108 25.43 7.08 8.01
CA PRO A 108 24.30 6.45 8.66
C PRO A 108 24.76 5.14 9.30
N ASN A 109 24.34 4.92 10.55
CA ASN A 109 24.69 3.75 11.32
C ASN A 109 23.81 2.57 10.87
N TYR A 110 24.38 1.62 10.13
CA TYR A 110 23.65 0.41 9.72
C TYR A 110 23.63 -0.62 10.86
N ASN A 111 22.44 -0.89 11.38
CA ASN A 111 22.23 -1.88 12.43
C ASN A 111 21.49 -3.12 11.87
N ALA A 112 22.25 -4.12 11.40
CA ALA A 112 21.71 -5.36 10.85
C ALA A 112 20.91 -6.20 11.88
N GLY A 113 21.31 -6.14 13.15
CA GLY A 113 20.73 -6.92 14.25
C GLY A 113 19.61 -6.19 15.00
N ARG A 114 19.09 -5.08 14.45
CA ARG A 114 18.04 -4.28 15.09
C ARG A 114 16.85 -5.16 15.47
N SER A 115 16.35 -5.00 16.69
CA SER A 115 15.10 -5.62 17.12
C SER A 115 13.94 -5.14 16.25
N ILE A 116 13.17 -6.10 15.74
CA ILE A 116 11.93 -5.86 14.98
C ILE A 116 10.89 -5.18 15.89
N LYS A 117 10.90 -5.50 17.18
CA LYS A 117 10.00 -4.92 18.18
C LYS A 117 10.33 -3.44 18.41
N PRO A 118 9.33 -2.54 18.32
CA PRO A 118 9.47 -1.16 18.77
C PRO A 118 9.84 -1.10 20.26
N GLN A 119 10.70 -0.17 20.65
CA GLN A 119 11.10 0.00 22.05
C GLN A 119 10.11 0.85 22.87
N SER A 120 9.14 1.50 22.22
CA SER A 120 8.16 2.37 22.87
C SER A 120 6.79 1.70 22.92
N GLU A 121 6.06 1.92 24.01
CA GLU A 121 4.68 1.42 24.21
C GLU A 121 3.74 1.86 23.08
N LEU A 122 3.81 3.15 22.71
CA LEU A 122 3.06 3.67 21.55
C LEU A 122 3.47 2.99 20.24
N GLY A 123 4.75 2.65 20.07
CA GLY A 123 5.23 1.94 18.90
C GLY A 123 4.71 0.51 18.82
N GLU A 124 4.66 -0.20 19.95
CA GLU A 124 4.10 -1.55 20.06
C GLU A 124 2.60 -1.56 19.79
N TRP A 125 1.86 -0.60 20.34
CA TRP A 125 0.44 -0.41 20.07
C TRP A 125 0.16 -0.13 18.59
N ILE A 126 0.89 0.82 17.97
CA ILE A 126 0.77 1.11 16.53
C ILE A 126 1.12 -0.13 15.69
N SER A 127 2.18 -0.86 16.03
CA SER A 127 2.58 -2.07 15.31
C SER A 127 1.50 -3.14 15.35
N SER A 128 0.88 -3.35 16.52
CA SER A 128 -0.18 -4.34 16.72
C SER A 128 -1.43 -3.98 15.92
N ILE A 129 -1.84 -2.71 15.96
CA ILE A 129 -2.97 -2.21 15.16
C ILE A 129 -2.66 -2.29 13.67
N THR A 130 -1.46 -1.91 13.24
CA THR A 130 -1.06 -1.99 11.83
C THR A 130 -1.17 -3.42 11.32
N PHE A 131 -0.70 -4.40 12.10
CA PHE A 131 -0.83 -5.81 11.77
C PHE A 131 -2.30 -6.24 11.67
N ALA A 132 -3.13 -5.85 12.65
CA ALA A 132 -4.56 -6.16 12.65
C ALA A 132 -5.28 -5.55 11.43
N ILE A 133 -4.98 -4.30 11.07
CA ILE A 133 -5.56 -3.62 9.90
C ILE A 133 -5.13 -4.31 8.61
N VAL A 134 -3.86 -4.69 8.47
CA VAL A 134 -3.37 -5.42 7.29
C VAL A 134 -4.11 -6.75 7.15
N ALA A 135 -4.22 -7.53 8.23
CA ALA A 135 -4.95 -8.80 8.24
C ALA A 135 -6.44 -8.60 7.92
N ALA A 136 -7.10 -7.65 8.58
CA ALA A 136 -8.51 -7.33 8.35
C ALA A 136 -8.76 -6.86 6.91
N THR A 137 -7.86 -6.05 6.35
CA THR A 137 -7.93 -5.59 4.96
C THR A 137 -7.81 -6.75 3.99
N LEU A 138 -6.89 -7.70 4.22
CA LEU A 138 -6.77 -8.91 3.40
C LEU A 138 -8.05 -9.74 3.44
N VAL A 139 -8.60 -9.99 4.64
CA VAL A 139 -9.84 -10.74 4.82
C VAL A 139 -11.01 -10.04 4.13
N HIS A 140 -11.19 -8.74 4.36
CA HIS A 140 -12.30 -7.95 3.80
C HIS A 140 -12.23 -7.81 2.28
N THR A 141 -11.01 -7.69 1.73
CA THR A 141 -10.82 -7.48 0.29
C THR A 141 -11.01 -8.79 -0.49
N TYR A 142 -10.51 -9.91 0.04
CA TYR A 142 -10.39 -11.15 -0.73
C TYR A 142 -11.24 -12.32 -0.24
N PHE A 143 -11.57 -12.39 1.06
CA PHE A 143 -12.25 -13.55 1.64
C PHE A 143 -13.73 -13.31 1.87
N MET A 144 -14.06 -12.42 2.81
CA MET A 144 -15.44 -12.13 3.20
C MET A 144 -15.60 -10.65 3.49
N GLN A 145 -16.70 -10.07 3.05
CA GLN A 145 -17.05 -8.70 3.44
C GLN A 145 -18.41 -8.73 4.16
N PRO A 146 -18.50 -8.14 5.37
CA PRO A 146 -19.77 -7.90 6.02
C PRO A 146 -20.53 -6.79 5.28
N PHE A 147 -21.82 -7.02 5.02
CA PHE A 147 -22.75 -6.05 4.46
C PHE A 147 -23.98 -5.93 5.36
N THR A 148 -24.55 -4.73 5.43
CA THR A 148 -25.85 -4.48 6.04
C THR A 148 -26.79 -4.03 4.94
N ILE A 149 -27.99 -4.62 4.85
CA ILE A 149 -28.97 -4.24 3.83
C ILE A 149 -29.61 -2.90 4.22
N PRO A 150 -29.41 -1.83 3.42
CA PRO A 150 -29.89 -0.49 3.78
C PRO A 150 -31.28 -0.18 3.22
N SER A 151 -31.83 -1.01 2.32
CA SER A 151 -33.06 -0.70 1.59
C SER A 151 -34.04 -1.87 1.50
N SER A 152 -35.31 -1.52 1.40
CA SER A 152 -36.46 -2.46 1.32
C SER A 152 -36.55 -3.25 0.03
N SER A 153 -35.67 -2.99 -0.95
CA SER A 153 -35.75 -3.61 -2.27
C SER A 153 -35.65 -5.14 -2.24
N LEU A 154 -35.12 -5.71 -1.17
CA LEU A 154 -34.98 -7.14 -0.95
C LEU A 154 -35.87 -7.66 0.20
N GLU A 155 -36.85 -6.89 0.70
CA GLU A 155 -37.67 -7.24 1.89
C GLU A 155 -38.38 -8.59 1.80
N LYS A 156 -38.64 -9.10 0.59
CA LYS A 156 -39.21 -10.45 0.40
C LYS A 156 -38.23 -11.59 0.71
N SER A 157 -36.95 -11.29 0.94
CA SER A 157 -35.90 -12.28 1.24
C SER A 157 -35.02 -11.87 2.41
N LEU A 158 -34.74 -10.57 2.59
CA LEU A 158 -33.85 -10.01 3.60
C LEU A 158 -34.42 -8.67 4.08
N LEU A 159 -34.55 -8.51 5.39
CA LEU A 159 -35.11 -7.32 6.00
C LEU A 159 -34.05 -6.21 6.10
N ILE A 160 -34.51 -4.96 6.18
CA ILE A 160 -33.62 -3.82 6.43
C ILE A 160 -32.96 -4.01 7.80
N GLY A 161 -31.64 -3.90 7.83
CA GLY A 161 -30.84 -4.11 9.04
C GLY A 161 -30.24 -5.50 9.19
N ASP A 162 -30.56 -6.45 8.31
CA ASP A 162 -29.92 -7.76 8.31
C ASP A 162 -28.42 -7.66 7.94
N PHE A 163 -27.58 -8.39 8.68
CA PHE A 163 -26.15 -8.52 8.43
C PHE A 163 -25.84 -9.76 7.60
N LEU A 164 -25.08 -9.59 6.52
CA LEU A 164 -24.73 -10.64 5.58
C LEU A 164 -23.23 -10.74 5.45
N PHE A 165 -22.71 -11.96 5.54
CA PHE A 165 -21.34 -12.26 5.14
C PHE A 165 -21.32 -12.72 3.69
N VAL A 166 -20.79 -11.88 2.81
CA VAL A 166 -20.68 -12.20 1.39
C VAL A 166 -19.29 -12.74 1.10
N SER A 167 -19.22 -13.98 0.60
CA SER A 167 -17.98 -14.59 0.12
C SER A 167 -17.53 -13.92 -1.18
N LYS A 168 -16.37 -13.26 -1.15
CA LYS A 168 -15.79 -12.59 -2.34
C LYS A 168 -15.25 -13.58 -3.37
N PHE A 169 -14.90 -14.79 -2.94
CA PHE A 169 -14.48 -15.88 -3.82
C PHE A 169 -15.56 -16.25 -4.85
N HIS A 170 -16.83 -16.27 -4.45
CA HIS A 170 -17.92 -16.77 -5.30
C HIS A 170 -18.51 -15.70 -6.24
N TYR A 171 -18.53 -14.43 -5.84
CA TYR A 171 -19.15 -13.34 -6.64
C TYR A 171 -18.16 -12.67 -7.62
N GLY A 172 -16.86 -12.92 -7.45
CA GLY A 172 -15.80 -12.41 -8.31
C GLY A 172 -15.40 -10.96 -8.01
N ALA A 173 -14.11 -10.66 -8.13
CA ALA A 173 -13.57 -9.32 -7.88
C ALA A 173 -13.95 -8.37 -9.03
N ARG A 174 -14.56 -7.23 -8.71
CA ARG A 174 -14.85 -6.17 -9.69
C ARG A 174 -13.63 -5.27 -9.83
N ILE A 175 -13.16 -5.03 -11.05
CA ILE A 175 -12.18 -3.98 -11.32
C ILE A 175 -12.93 -2.64 -11.36
N PRO A 176 -12.46 -1.60 -10.66
CA PRO A 176 -13.00 -0.26 -10.83
C PRO A 176 -12.83 0.19 -12.29
N SER A 177 -13.93 0.63 -12.91
CA SER A 177 -13.91 1.18 -14.27
C SER A 177 -13.25 2.56 -14.35
N THR A 178 -12.97 3.18 -13.21
CA THR A 178 -12.36 4.51 -13.13
C THR A 178 -10.86 4.41 -12.89
N VAL A 179 -10.05 5.06 -13.72
CA VAL A 179 -8.57 5.01 -13.64
C VAL A 179 -8.01 5.84 -12.49
N ILE A 180 -8.63 6.98 -12.19
CA ILE A 180 -8.22 7.88 -11.10
C ILE A 180 -9.47 8.29 -10.34
N ALA A 181 -9.54 7.91 -9.07
CA ALA A 181 -10.59 8.29 -8.14
C ALA A 181 -9.98 8.64 -6.78
N ALA A 182 -10.58 9.61 -6.09
CA ALA A 182 -10.26 9.92 -4.71
C ALA A 182 -10.67 8.74 -3.82
N PRO A 183 -9.79 8.31 -2.90
CA PRO A 183 -10.11 7.18 -2.02
C PRO A 183 -11.27 7.54 -1.09
N MET A 184 -12.16 6.58 -0.86
CA MET A 184 -13.28 6.65 0.10
C MET A 184 -14.37 7.69 -0.20
N VAL A 185 -14.32 8.35 -1.37
CA VAL A 185 -15.31 9.33 -1.80
C VAL A 185 -16.04 8.80 -3.03
N HIS A 186 -17.37 8.84 -3.03
CA HIS A 186 -18.19 8.18 -4.05
C HIS A 186 -18.57 9.10 -5.22
N ASP A 187 -18.76 10.41 -4.99
CA ASP A 187 -19.21 11.34 -6.04
C ASP A 187 -18.45 12.66 -6.06
N THR A 188 -18.35 13.35 -4.92
CA THR A 188 -17.73 14.66 -4.82
C THR A 188 -16.73 14.74 -3.69
N ILE A 189 -15.56 15.33 -3.94
CA ILE A 189 -14.60 15.65 -2.89
C ILE A 189 -15.10 16.94 -2.20
N PRO A 190 -15.51 16.87 -0.92
CA PRO A 190 -15.79 18.07 -0.16
C PRO A 190 -14.44 18.74 0.13
N VAL A 191 -14.18 19.91 -0.47
CA VAL A 191 -13.01 20.73 -0.12
C VAL A 191 -13.41 21.61 1.05
N PRO A 192 -12.90 21.34 2.28
CA PRO A 192 -13.16 22.22 3.41
C PRO A 192 -12.61 23.61 3.07
N PHE A 193 -13.31 24.67 3.48
CA PHE A 193 -12.94 26.09 3.30
C PHE A 193 -13.18 26.75 1.93
N THR A 194 -13.55 26.04 0.86
CA THR A 194 -13.80 26.67 -0.47
C THR A 194 -15.26 26.59 -0.93
N GLY A 195 -16.10 25.77 -0.29
CA GLY A 195 -17.53 25.61 -0.64
C GLY A 195 -17.79 25.00 -2.03
N LYS A 196 -16.74 24.65 -2.77
CA LYS A 196 -16.82 24.03 -4.10
C LYS A 196 -16.60 22.53 -4.00
N ASN A 197 -17.52 21.77 -4.58
CA ASN A 197 -17.43 20.32 -4.72
C ASN A 197 -16.80 19.99 -6.07
N PHE A 198 -15.68 19.26 -6.06
CA PHE A 198 -15.07 18.71 -7.28
C PHE A 198 -15.50 17.27 -7.46
N GLY A 199 -15.60 16.81 -8.72
CA GLY A 199 -15.84 15.39 -9.01
C GLY A 199 -14.75 14.53 -8.38
N SER A 200 -15.15 13.45 -7.70
CA SER A 200 -14.24 12.53 -7.01
C SER A 200 -13.47 11.61 -7.95
N TYR A 201 -13.80 11.61 -9.24
CA TYR A 201 -13.15 10.80 -10.25
C TYR A 201 -12.97 11.53 -11.57
N LEU A 202 -11.96 11.09 -12.33
CA LEU A 202 -11.76 11.53 -13.70
C LEU A 202 -12.75 10.82 -14.63
N SER A 203 -13.55 11.57 -15.39
CA SER A 203 -14.57 11.00 -16.28
C SER A 203 -14.00 10.26 -17.49
N LYS A 204 -12.78 10.59 -17.93
CA LYS A 204 -12.04 9.92 -19.01
C LYS A 204 -10.54 9.90 -18.70
N PRO A 205 -9.82 8.79 -18.91
CA PRO A 205 -10.24 7.52 -19.51
C PRO A 205 -10.94 6.56 -18.52
N GLN A 206 -11.89 5.76 -19.02
CA GLN A 206 -12.55 4.67 -18.26
C GLN A 206 -12.10 3.30 -18.79
N LEU A 207 -11.93 2.34 -17.89
CA LEU A 207 -11.65 0.95 -18.19
C LEU A 207 -12.96 0.17 -18.42
N PRO A 208 -12.99 -0.80 -19.35
CA PRO A 208 -14.13 -1.69 -19.49
C PRO A 208 -14.45 -2.40 -18.16
N PRO A 209 -15.72 -2.50 -17.76
CA PRO A 209 -16.09 -3.16 -16.51
C PRO A 209 -15.74 -4.65 -16.58
N LEU A 210 -14.70 -5.05 -15.85
CA LEU A 210 -14.22 -6.42 -15.80
C LEU A 210 -14.52 -7.05 -14.42
N ARG A 211 -14.93 -8.32 -14.44
CA ARG A 211 -15.08 -9.15 -13.24
C ARG A 211 -14.15 -10.36 -13.35
N PHE A 212 -13.27 -10.53 -12.38
CA PHE A 212 -12.43 -11.72 -12.28
C PHE A 212 -13.21 -12.87 -11.64
N GLY A 213 -13.18 -14.07 -12.23
CA GLY A 213 -13.73 -15.30 -11.63
C GLY A 213 -15.20 -15.61 -11.93
N VAL A 214 -15.90 -14.84 -12.79
CA VAL A 214 -17.28 -15.15 -13.20
C VAL A 214 -17.27 -15.69 -14.64
N PRO A 215 -17.85 -16.88 -14.92
CA PRO A 215 -17.99 -17.40 -16.27
C PRO A 215 -18.77 -16.42 -17.16
N LYS A 216 -18.29 -16.15 -18.38
CA LYS A 216 -18.89 -15.18 -19.31
C LYS A 216 -20.35 -15.46 -19.71
N ASN A 217 -20.89 -16.65 -19.42
CA ASN A 217 -22.22 -17.10 -19.85
C ASN A 217 -23.37 -16.83 -18.84
N LYS A 218 -23.17 -15.98 -17.84
CA LYS A 218 -24.25 -15.52 -16.93
C LYS A 218 -24.37 -13.99 -16.93
N LYS A 219 -24.56 -13.42 -18.11
CA LYS A 219 -25.05 -12.05 -18.28
C LYS A 219 -26.43 -12.09 -18.88
#